data_AF-A0A519VX50-F1
#
_entry.id   AF-A0A519VX50-F1
#
_cell.length_a   1.000
_cell.length_b   1.000
_cell.length_c   1.000
_cell.angle_alpha   90.00
_cell.angle_beta   90.00
_cell.angle_gamma   90.00
#
_symmetry.space_group_name_H-M   'P 1'
#
loop_
_entity.id
_entity.type
_entity.pdbx_description
1 polymer ?
#
loop_
_entity_poly.entity_id
_entity_poly.type
_entity_poly.pdbx_seq_one_letter_code
_entity_poly.pdbx_strand_id
1 'polypeptide(L)'
;MKYNLNQLQSQQEKQSTYQALKRLLQFISGEHKNLWLALIAILVNSGLLLLGPLLVGHTIDAYIRTKQFHGVLVFGGILLVMYLIAMVTGYTQTKLMGGIGQRMLFTLRNAIFNKLQELPVSFFNENKAGDLISRVN
;
A
#
# COMPACT_ATOMS: atom_id res chain seq x y z
N MET A 1 -40.22 -2.22 0.48
CA MET A 1 -39.00 -2.70 -0.21
C MET A 1 -38.23 -3.52 0.80
N LYS A 2 -37.84 -4.76 0.48
CA LYS A 2 -36.99 -5.58 1.37
C LYS A 2 -35.55 -5.09 1.20
N TYR A 3 -34.95 -4.60 2.26
CA TYR A 3 -33.57 -4.10 2.37
C TYR A 3 -32.59 -5.19 2.83
N ASN A 4 -32.82 -6.45 2.47
CA ASN A 4 -32.00 -7.56 2.96
C ASN A 4 -30.66 -7.62 2.21
N LEU A 5 -29.55 -7.39 2.93
CA LEU A 5 -28.20 -7.39 2.36
C LEU A 5 -27.80 -8.70 1.68
N ASN A 6 -28.38 -9.84 2.09
CA ASN A 6 -28.07 -11.15 1.50
C ASN A 6 -28.68 -11.35 0.10
N GLN A 7 -29.75 -10.63 -0.25
CA GLN A 7 -30.36 -10.68 -1.59
C GLN A 7 -29.61 -9.82 -2.63
N LEU A 8 -28.94 -8.75 -2.18
CA LEU A 8 -28.11 -7.91 -3.05
C LEU A 8 -26.85 -8.65 -3.53
N GLN A 9 -26.32 -9.54 -2.69
CA GLN A 9 -25.14 -10.34 -2.98
C GLN A 9 -25.39 -11.34 -4.13
N SER A 10 -26.61 -11.88 -4.22
CA SER A 10 -27.04 -12.81 -5.29
C SER A 10 -27.25 -12.12 -6.64
N GLN A 11 -27.45 -10.79 -6.68
CA GLN A 11 -27.52 -10.00 -7.91
C GLN A 11 -26.17 -9.38 -8.31
N GLN A 12 -25.19 -9.32 -7.40
CA GLN A 12 -23.88 -8.70 -7.64
C GLN A 12 -22.88 -9.57 -8.40
N GLU A 13 -23.13 -10.86 -8.63
CA GLU A 13 -22.24 -11.74 -9.44
C GLU A 13 -22.04 -11.27 -10.90
N LYS A 14 -22.81 -10.27 -11.37
CA LYS A 14 -22.65 -9.64 -12.69
C LYS A 14 -22.11 -8.22 -12.69
N GLN A 15 -21.69 -7.65 -11.55
CA GLN A 15 -20.93 -6.40 -11.61
C GLN A 15 -19.47 -6.70 -11.95
N SER A 16 -19.06 -6.28 -13.15
CA SER A 16 -17.69 -6.37 -13.63
C SER A 16 -16.74 -5.84 -12.54
N THR A 17 -15.79 -6.67 -12.13
CA THR A 17 -14.72 -6.34 -11.16
C THR A 17 -14.04 -5.01 -11.50
N TYR A 18 -13.97 -4.67 -12.79
CA TYR A 18 -13.49 -3.39 -13.30
C TYR A 18 -14.26 -2.18 -12.76
N GLN A 19 -15.59 -2.27 -12.65
CA GLN A 19 -16.45 -1.18 -12.22
C GLN A 19 -16.35 -0.95 -10.69
N ALA A 20 -16.17 -2.03 -9.93
CA ALA A 20 -15.83 -1.95 -8.51
C ALA A 20 -14.44 -1.31 -8.31
N LEU A 21 -13.44 -1.75 -9.10
CA LEU A 21 -12.10 -1.17 -9.09
C LEU A 21 -12.11 0.33 -9.45
N LYS A 22 -12.90 0.71 -10.47
CA LYS A 22 -13.06 2.11 -10.91
C LYS A 22 -13.68 2.99 -9.83
N ARG A 23 -14.69 2.48 -9.10
CA ARG A 23 -15.29 3.19 -7.96
C ARG A 23 -14.29 3.34 -6.81
N LEU A 24 -13.50 2.31 -6.55
CA LEU A 24 -12.44 2.35 -5.53
C LEU A 24 -11.36 3.38 -5.91
N LEU A 25 -10.94 3.39 -7.18
CA LEU A 25 -10.03 4.40 -7.75
C LEU A 25 -10.59 5.83 -7.68
N GLN A 26 -11.90 6.01 -7.83
CA GLN A 26 -12.56 7.30 -7.68
C GLN A 26 -12.69 7.75 -6.22
N PHE A 27 -12.70 6.84 -5.24
CA PHE A 27 -12.56 7.20 -3.81
C PHE A 27 -11.12 7.57 -3.46
N ILE A 28 -10.17 6.91 -4.12
CA ILE A 28 -8.73 7.15 -4.01
C ILE A 28 -8.32 8.49 -4.68
N SER A 29 -9.16 9.04 -5.57
CA SER A 29 -8.86 10.28 -6.31
C SER A 29 -8.75 11.54 -5.45
N GLY A 30 -9.16 11.50 -4.18
CA GLY A 30 -8.94 12.61 -3.23
C GLY A 30 -7.46 12.80 -2.83
N GLU A 31 -6.62 11.78 -2.98
CA GLU A 31 -5.24 11.73 -2.46
C GLU A 31 -4.19 11.53 -3.60
N HIS A 32 -4.48 12.04 -4.80
CA HIS A 32 -3.59 11.86 -5.98
C HIS A 32 -2.13 12.27 -5.75
N LYS A 33 -1.87 13.31 -4.94
CA LYS A 33 -0.51 13.78 -4.63
C LYS A 33 0.29 12.76 -3.80
N ASN A 34 -0.36 12.14 -2.81
CA ASN A 34 0.29 11.14 -1.96
C ASN A 34 0.51 9.81 -2.70
N LEU A 35 -0.39 9.44 -3.60
CA LEU A 35 -0.20 8.27 -4.47
C LEU A 35 0.96 8.46 -5.44
N TRP A 36 1.07 9.63 -6.06
CA TRP A 36 2.18 9.93 -6.96
C TRP A 36 3.52 9.90 -6.22
N LEU A 37 3.55 10.46 -5.00
CA LEU A 37 4.74 10.43 -4.14
C LEU A 37 5.08 9.00 -3.69
N ALA A 38 4.08 8.17 -3.35
CA ALA A 38 4.28 6.76 -3.04
C ALA A 38 4.78 5.97 -4.26
N LEU A 39 4.26 6.25 -5.45
CA LEU A 39 4.67 5.58 -6.69
C LEU A 39 6.12 5.91 -7.05
N ILE A 40 6.52 7.18 -6.94
CA ILE A 40 7.93 7.58 -7.07
C ILE A 40 8.79 6.86 -6.01
N ALA A 41 8.35 6.84 -4.75
CA ALA A 41 9.11 6.19 -3.67
C ALA A 41 9.26 4.68 -3.90
N ILE A 42 8.23 4.02 -4.45
CA ILE A 42 8.29 2.61 -4.85
C ILE A 42 9.28 2.39 -5.98
N LEU A 43 9.25 3.22 -7.03
CA LEU A 43 10.20 3.10 -8.16
C LEU A 43 11.64 3.31 -7.70
N VAL A 44 11.89 4.32 -6.86
CA VAL A 44 13.21 4.59 -6.29
C VAL A 44 13.66 3.42 -5.41
N ASN A 45 12.80 2.94 -4.51
CA ASN A 45 13.16 1.84 -3.62
C ASN A 45 13.44 0.53 -4.38
N SER A 46 12.59 0.17 -5.35
CA SER A 46 12.83 -0.97 -6.23
C SER A 46 14.15 -0.84 -6.99
N GLY A 47 14.49 0.37 -7.45
CA GLY A 47 15.79 0.66 -8.06
C GLY A 47 16.96 0.41 -7.11
N LEU A 48 16.88 0.90 -5.86
CA LEU A 48 17.90 0.65 -4.84
C LEU A 48 18.03 -0.83 -4.48
N LEU A 49 16.91 -1.55 -4.36
CA LEU A 49 16.90 -2.99 -4.09
C LEU A 49 17.55 -3.81 -5.21
N LEU A 50 17.44 -3.36 -6.46
CA LEU A 50 18.07 -4.01 -7.61
C LEU A 50 19.56 -3.65 -7.73
N LEU A 51 19.91 -2.40 -7.40
CA LEU A 51 21.29 -1.90 -7.42
C LEU A 51 22.15 -2.52 -6.30
N GLY A 52 21.56 -2.86 -5.16
CA GLY A 52 22.26 -3.51 -4.04
C GLY A 52 23.00 -4.79 -4.45
N PRO A 53 22.30 -5.83 -4.95
CA PRO A 53 22.91 -7.07 -5.42
C PRO A 53 23.92 -6.88 -6.55
N LEU A 54 23.68 -5.93 -7.47
CA LEU A 54 24.58 -5.64 -8.59
C LEU A 54 25.91 -5.03 -8.10
N LEU A 55 25.86 -4.11 -7.14
CA LEU A 55 27.05 -3.55 -6.53
C LEU A 55 27.80 -4.60 -5.70
N VAL A 56 27.10 -5.44 -4.94
CA VAL A 56 27.71 -6.56 -4.21
C VAL A 56 28.43 -7.51 -5.16
N GLY A 57 27.80 -7.92 -6.27
CA GLY A 57 28.42 -8.78 -7.28
C GLY A 57 29.69 -8.18 -7.87
N HIS A 58 29.64 -6.90 -8.27
CA HIS A 58 30.81 -6.20 -8.79
C HIS A 58 31.95 -6.08 -7.77
N THR A 59 31.62 -5.88 -6.50
CA THR A 59 32.61 -5.77 -5.42
C THR A 59 33.32 -7.10 -5.18
N ILE A 60 32.58 -8.21 -5.22
CA ILE A 60 33.12 -9.56 -5.07
C ILE A 60 34.06 -9.88 -6.25
N ASP A 61 33.62 -9.65 -7.48
CA ASP A 61 34.38 -10.03 -8.68
C ASP A 61 35.64 -9.17 -8.89
N ALA A 62 35.59 -7.87 -8.59
CA ALA A 62 36.71 -6.96 -8.83
C ALA A 62 37.76 -6.95 -7.69
N TYR A 63 37.33 -7.03 -6.43
CA TYR A 63 38.21 -6.76 -5.27
C TYR A 63 38.50 -7.99 -4.41
N ILE A 64 37.56 -8.92 -4.25
CA ILE A 64 37.81 -10.15 -3.47
C ILE A 64 38.72 -11.11 -4.25
N ARG A 65 38.53 -11.21 -5.57
CA ARG A 65 39.33 -12.10 -6.44
C ARG A 65 40.81 -11.68 -6.54
N THR A 66 41.10 -10.39 -6.43
CA THR A 66 42.46 -9.81 -6.55
C THR A 66 43.25 -9.80 -5.24
N LYS A 67 42.67 -10.29 -4.12
CA LYS A 67 43.28 -10.37 -2.77
C LYS A 67 43.86 -9.04 -2.24
N GLN A 68 43.37 -7.90 -2.73
CA GLN A 68 43.77 -6.59 -2.22
C GLN A 68 42.92 -6.21 -1.00
N PHE A 69 43.38 -6.58 0.19
CA PHE A 69 42.69 -6.33 1.46
C PHE A 69 42.36 -4.85 1.72
N HIS A 70 43.15 -3.92 1.19
CA HIS A 70 42.89 -2.48 1.31
C HIS A 70 41.67 -2.03 0.47
N GLY A 71 41.53 -2.57 -0.75
CA GLY A 71 40.38 -2.31 -1.61
C GLY A 71 39.09 -2.92 -1.05
N VAL A 72 39.18 -4.10 -0.44
CA VAL A 72 38.05 -4.75 0.23
C VAL A 72 37.52 -3.94 1.42
N LEU A 73 38.40 -3.34 2.22
CA LEU A 73 38.01 -2.49 3.36
C LEU A 73 37.31 -1.20 2.90
N VAL A 74 37.85 -0.52 1.89
CA VAL A 74 37.26 0.72 1.34
C VAL A 74 35.89 0.44 0.71
N PHE A 75 35.78 -0.58 -0.14
CA PHE A 75 34.51 -0.94 -0.77
C PHE A 75 33.52 -1.55 0.21
N GLY A 76 33.97 -2.27 1.23
CA GLY A 76 33.13 -2.71 2.35
C GLY A 76 32.51 -1.54 3.11
N GLY A 77 33.28 -0.47 3.34
CA GLY A 77 32.77 0.78 3.91
C GLY A 77 31.73 1.47 3.01
N ILE A 78 31.97 1.54 1.70
CA ILE A 78 31.02 2.08 0.72
C ILE A 78 29.71 1.27 0.71
N LEU A 79 29.81 -0.06 0.74
CA LEU A 79 28.67 -0.97 0.84
C LEU A 79 27.86 -0.73 2.12
N LEU A 80 28.54 -0.54 3.25
CA LEU A 80 27.89 -0.25 4.53
C LEU A 80 27.12 1.07 4.47
N VAL A 81 27.75 2.14 3.98
CA VAL A 81 27.09 3.45 3.81
C VAL A 81 25.89 3.35 2.86
N MET A 82 26.03 2.62 1.76
CA MET A 82 24.92 2.38 0.83
C MET A 82 23.76 1.64 1.51
N TYR A 83 24.03 0.60 2.29
CA TYR A 83 22.98 -0.11 3.02
C TYR A 83 22.32 0.73 4.10
N LEU A 84 23.05 1.62 4.78
CA LEU A 84 22.46 2.59 5.69
C LEU A 84 21.49 3.53 4.97
N ILE A 85 21.87 4.04 3.79
CA ILE A 85 21.00 4.88 2.96
C ILE A 85 19.76 4.10 2.49
N ALA A 86 19.94 2.85 2.07
CA ALA A 86 18.85 1.96 1.66
C ALA A 86 17.89 1.70 2.83
N MET A 87 18.40 1.48 4.04
CA MET A 87 17.60 1.30 5.25
C MET A 87 16.75 2.54 5.55
N VAL A 88 17.33 3.74 5.53
CA VAL A 88 16.60 5.00 5.78
C VAL A 88 15.53 5.23 4.72
N THR A 89 15.86 4.98 3.46
CA THR A 89 14.93 5.14 2.32
C THR A 89 13.77 4.13 2.43
N GLY A 90 14.08 2.87 2.74
CA GLY A 90 13.09 1.82 2.97
C GLY A 90 12.17 2.14 4.14
N TYR A 91 12.73 2.57 5.29
CA TYR A 91 11.93 2.98 6.43
C TYR A 91 10.97 4.13 6.09
N THR A 92 11.45 5.13 5.36
CA THR A 92 10.63 6.28 4.93
C THR A 92 9.52 5.83 3.99
N GLN A 93 9.81 4.96 3.03
CA GLN A 93 8.81 4.38 2.13
C GLN A 93 7.75 3.60 2.91
N THR A 94 8.15 2.72 3.84
CA THR A 94 7.21 1.93 4.65
C THR A 94 6.32 2.84 5.49
N LYS A 95 6.88 3.88 6.11
CA LYS A 95 6.12 4.86 6.90
C LYS A 95 5.11 5.62 6.06
N LEU A 96 5.50 6.07 4.86
CA LEU A 96 4.60 6.76 3.92
C LEU A 96 3.49 5.83 3.44
N MET A 97 3.83 4.62 3.02
CA MET A 97 2.86 3.64 2.51
C MET A 97 1.87 3.22 3.60
N GLY A 98 2.36 2.98 4.83
CA GLY A 98 1.51 2.69 5.99
C GLY A 98 0.57 3.86 6.30
N GLY A 99 1.08 5.10 6.29
CA GLY A 99 0.27 6.30 6.50
C GLY A 99 -0.83 6.48 5.45
N ILE A 100 -0.52 6.23 4.18
CA ILE A 100 -1.49 6.30 3.08
C ILE A 100 -2.57 5.22 3.24
N GLY A 101 -2.18 3.97 3.55
CA GLY A 101 -3.13 2.88 3.78
C GLY A 101 -4.10 3.19 4.93
N GLN A 102 -3.58 3.72 6.04
CA GLN A 102 -4.41 4.12 7.18
C GLN A 102 -5.37 5.26 6.84
N ARG A 103 -4.92 6.30 6.14
CA ARG A 103 -5.78 7.41 5.69
C ARG A 103 -6.87 6.95 4.72
N MET A 104 -6.53 6.03 3.82
CA MET A 104 -7.49 5.44 2.88
C MET A 104 -8.57 4.66 3.65
N LEU A 105 -8.18 3.78 4.58
CA LEU A 105 -9.11 3.03 5.42
C LEU A 105 -9.99 3.97 6.25
N PHE A 106 -9.40 5.01 6.84
CA PHE A 106 -10.15 6.01 7.61
C PHE A 106 -11.21 6.70 6.74
N THR A 107 -10.84 7.15 5.54
CA THR A 107 -11.76 7.83 4.62
C THR A 107 -12.89 6.90 4.18
N LEU A 108 -12.58 5.64 3.89
CA LEU A 108 -13.57 4.63 3.51
C LEU A 108 -14.56 4.36 4.65
N ARG A 109 -14.06 4.16 5.88
CA ARG A 109 -14.90 3.95 7.06
C ARG A 109 -15.82 5.14 7.29
N ASN A 110 -15.31 6.36 7.15
CA ASN A 110 -16.11 7.57 7.32
C ASN A 110 -17.18 7.70 6.24
N ALA A 111 -16.87 7.37 4.97
CA ALA A 111 -17.83 7.38 3.89
C ALA A 111 -18.97 6.36 4.10
N ILE A 112 -18.63 5.15 4.55
CA ILE A 112 -19.64 4.12 4.87
C ILE A 112 -20.49 4.57 6.06
N PHE A 113 -19.88 5.13 7.10
CA PHE A 113 -20.59 5.60 8.29
C PHE A 113 -21.57 6.73 7.97
N ASN A 114 -21.13 7.74 7.21
CA ASN A 114 -22.00 8.82 6.73
C ASN A 114 -23.16 8.25 5.91
N LYS A 115 -22.91 7.25 5.06
CA LYS A 115 -23.99 6.66 4.26
C LYS A 115 -24.98 5.87 5.10
N LEU A 116 -24.52 5.20 6.17
CA LEU A 116 -25.39 4.51 7.11
C LEU A 116 -26.32 5.50 7.83
N GLN A 117 -25.83 6.69 8.21
CA GLN A 117 -26.65 7.69 8.88
C GLN A 117 -27.81 8.24 8.02
N GLU A 118 -27.65 8.28 6.70
CA GLU A 118 -28.69 8.72 5.76
C GLU A 118 -29.79 7.67 5.49
N LEU A 119 -29.60 6.42 5.94
CA LEU A 119 -30.53 5.34 5.64
C LEU A 119 -31.77 5.37 6.55
N PRO A 120 -32.95 4.99 6.02
CA PRO A 120 -34.19 5.00 6.79
C PRO A 120 -34.17 3.90 7.87
N VAL A 121 -34.91 4.13 8.96
CA VAL A 121 -35.01 3.19 10.11
C VAL A 121 -35.46 1.78 9.69
N SER A 122 -36.26 1.66 8.62
CA SER A 122 -36.67 0.38 8.04
C SER A 122 -35.50 -0.50 7.57
N PHE A 123 -34.40 0.11 7.14
CA PHE A 123 -33.16 -0.59 6.76
C PHE A 123 -32.52 -1.28 7.97
N PHE A 124 -32.52 -0.61 9.12
CA PHE A 124 -31.94 -1.13 10.37
C PHE A 124 -32.82 -2.19 11.04
N ASN A 125 -34.13 -2.18 10.74
CA ASN A 125 -35.04 -3.20 11.25
C ASN A 125 -34.87 -4.54 10.52
N GLU A 126 -34.40 -4.51 9.27
CA GLU A 126 -34.16 -5.72 8.46
C GLU A 126 -32.71 -6.23 8.53
N ASN A 127 -31.74 -5.42 8.96
CA ASN A 127 -30.33 -5.78 9.02
C ASN A 127 -29.80 -5.67 10.45
N LYS A 128 -29.16 -6.73 10.95
CA LYS A 128 -28.61 -6.76 12.32
C LYS A 128 -27.48 -5.74 12.44
N ALA A 129 -27.46 -4.99 13.54
CA ALA A 129 -26.38 -4.04 13.83
C ALA A 129 -24.97 -4.68 13.77
N GLY A 130 -24.84 -5.94 14.19
CA GLY A 130 -23.58 -6.69 14.08
C GLY A 130 -23.09 -6.90 12.63
N ASP A 131 -24.00 -7.13 11.69
CA ASP A 131 -23.64 -7.29 10.26
C ASP A 131 -23.20 -5.96 9.64
N LEU A 132 -23.76 -4.85 10.11
CA LEU A 132 -23.39 -3.51 9.66
C LEU A 132 -22.01 -3.09 10.17
N ILE A 133 -21.73 -3.32 11.46
CA ILE A 133 -20.43 -3.03 12.08
C ILE A 133 -19.33 -3.89 11.46
N SER A 134 -19.60 -5.17 11.20
CA SER A 134 -18.66 -6.09 10.55
C SER A 134 -18.26 -5.64 9.14
N ARG A 135 -19.14 -4.91 8.43
CA ARG A 135 -18.86 -4.38 7.08
C ARG A 135 -18.08 -3.06 7.10
N VAL A 136 -18.09 -2.32 8.20
CA VAL A 136 -17.33 -1.08 8.38
C VAL A 136 -15.89 -1.37 8.84
N ASN A 137 -15.68 -2.44 9.61
CA ASN A 137 -14.40 -2.77 10.22
C ASN A 137 -13.45 -3.46 9.23
#